data_AF-A0A940J1R3-F1
#
_entry.id   AF-A0A940J1R3-F1
#
_cell.length_a   1.000
_cell.length_b   1.000
_cell.length_c   1.000
_cell.angle_alpha   90.00
_cell.angle_beta   90.00
_cell.angle_gamma   90.00
#
_symmetry.space_group_name_H-M   'P 1'
#
loop_
_entity.id
_entity.type
_entity.pdbx_description
1 polymer ?
#
loop_
_entity_poly.entity_id
_entity_poly.type
_entity_poly.pdbx_seq_one_letter_code
_entity_poly.pdbx_strand_id
1 'polypeptide(L)'
;MTAPAQAKPPTFSTDEFRTSLGMFATGVTIVTARSASGALIGLTANSFNSVSLDPPLVLWSLARSAASMAAFSAGSHYAINILSSSQKELAERFASKNVDRWAQVAYTEGVGGAPVLAGAAASFECFNRSRYDEGDHVIFVGEVERCTHSPGASPLLFHGGRFYTEHPL
;
A
#
# COMPACT_ATOMS: atom_id res chain seq x y z
N MET A 1 35.07 22.20 -0.41
CA MET A 1 33.80 21.45 -0.50
C MET A 1 33.11 21.59 0.85
N THR A 2 31.98 22.29 0.90
CA THR A 2 31.14 22.42 2.11
C THR A 2 30.44 21.09 2.37
N ALA A 3 30.41 20.65 3.63
CA ALA A 3 29.66 19.46 4.02
C ALA A 3 28.17 19.63 3.63
N PRO A 4 27.51 18.56 3.16
CA PRO A 4 26.08 18.62 2.84
C PRO A 4 25.30 19.03 4.09
N ALA A 5 24.31 19.90 3.90
CA ALA A 5 23.42 20.30 4.98
C ALA A 5 22.71 19.07 5.56
N GLN A 6 22.66 18.98 6.89
CA GLN A 6 21.97 17.92 7.62
C GLN A 6 20.75 18.49 8.34
N ALA A 7 19.73 17.65 8.51
CA ALA A 7 18.56 18.00 9.30
C ALA A 7 18.93 18.20 10.78
N LYS A 8 18.23 19.13 11.45
CA LYS A 8 18.33 19.27 12.90
C LYS A 8 17.57 18.14 13.60
N PRO A 9 17.93 17.79 14.85
CA PRO A 9 17.14 16.85 15.65
C PRO A 9 15.68 17.30 15.80
N PRO A 10 14.71 16.38 15.82
CA PRO A 10 13.31 16.71 16.00
C PRO A 10 13.07 17.29 17.41
N THR A 11 12.17 18.26 17.50
CA THR A 11 11.70 18.85 18.76
C THR A 11 10.35 18.27 19.21
N PHE A 12 9.91 17.20 18.57
CA PHE A 12 8.62 16.52 18.80
C PHE A 12 8.86 15.05 19.15
N SER A 13 7.85 14.42 19.78
CA SER A 13 7.88 12.98 20.07
C SER A 13 7.44 12.13 18.86
N THR A 14 7.77 10.84 18.88
CA THR A 14 7.30 9.89 17.86
C THR A 14 5.77 9.82 17.77
N ASP A 15 5.08 9.90 18.91
CA ASP A 15 3.62 9.83 18.95
C ASP A 15 2.97 11.11 18.43
N GLU A 16 3.57 12.27 18.72
CA GLU A 16 3.16 13.56 18.13
C GLU A 16 3.35 13.55 16.61
N PHE A 17 4.48 13.02 16.13
CA PHE A 17 4.72 12.88 14.69
C PHE A 17 3.69 11.96 14.03
N ARG A 18 3.44 10.77 14.60
CA ARG A 18 2.44 9.81 14.09
C ARG A 18 1.03 10.40 14.09
N THR A 19 0.66 11.11 15.15
CA THR A 19 -0.65 11.77 15.26
C THR A 19 -0.79 12.86 14.19
N SER A 20 0.26 13.66 13.99
CA SER A 20 0.30 14.71 12.97
C SER A 20 0.19 14.15 11.56
N LEU A 21 0.89 13.04 11.25
CA LEU A 21 0.74 12.32 9.97
C LEU A 21 -0.70 11.83 9.76
N GLY A 22 -1.36 11.38 10.83
CA GLY A 22 -2.73 10.92 10.80
C GLY A 22 -3.76 11.97 10.40
N MET A 23 -3.41 13.26 10.38
CA MET A 23 -4.30 14.34 9.94
C MET A 23 -4.42 14.44 8.41
N PHE A 24 -3.53 13.80 7.65
CA PHE A 24 -3.70 13.65 6.22
C PHE A 24 -4.57 12.42 5.95
N ALA A 25 -5.83 12.64 5.59
CA ALA A 25 -6.75 11.56 5.25
C ALA A 25 -6.28 10.82 3.99
N THR A 26 -6.31 9.50 4.01
CA THR A 26 -5.92 8.66 2.88
C THR A 26 -6.99 7.62 2.56
N GLY A 27 -6.96 7.11 1.33
CA GLY A 27 -7.60 5.84 1.03
C GLY A 27 -6.83 4.68 1.67
N VAL A 28 -7.48 3.53 1.81
CA VAL A 28 -6.85 2.32 2.32
C VAL A 28 -6.57 1.37 1.16
N THR A 29 -5.36 0.82 1.12
CA THR A 29 -4.97 -0.16 0.11
C THR A 29 -4.56 -1.48 0.73
N ILE A 30 -4.69 -2.57 -0.04
CA ILE A 30 -3.94 -3.80 0.20
C ILE A 30 -2.98 -3.98 -0.95
N VAL A 31 -1.69 -4.05 -0.63
CA VAL A 31 -0.66 -4.40 -1.61
C VAL A 31 -0.44 -5.89 -1.57
N THR A 32 -0.52 -6.53 -2.73
CA THR A 32 -0.44 -7.98 -2.89
C THR A 32 0.69 -8.36 -3.84
N ALA A 33 1.28 -9.53 -3.62
CA ALA A 33 2.28 -10.13 -4.50
C ALA A 33 2.22 -11.65 -4.38
N ARG A 34 2.94 -12.33 -5.27
CA ARG A 34 3.23 -13.75 -5.16
C ARG A 34 4.73 -13.94 -4.91
N SER A 35 5.09 -14.72 -3.90
CA SER A 35 6.49 -15.04 -3.63
C SER A 35 7.05 -15.97 -4.72
N ALA A 36 8.38 -16.12 -4.76
CA ALA A 36 9.04 -17.09 -5.63
C ALA A 36 8.59 -18.55 -5.37
N SER A 37 8.15 -18.87 -4.15
CA SER A 37 7.58 -20.18 -3.80
C SER A 37 6.10 -20.33 -4.16
N GLY A 38 5.48 -19.32 -4.77
CA GLY A 38 4.06 -19.29 -5.11
C GLY A 38 3.15 -18.87 -3.96
N ALA A 39 3.68 -18.53 -2.78
CA ALA A 39 2.87 -18.12 -1.64
C ALA A 39 2.22 -16.75 -1.89
N LEU A 40 0.97 -16.60 -1.43
CA LEU A 40 0.24 -15.34 -1.50
C LEU A 40 0.73 -14.38 -0.41
N ILE A 41 1.13 -13.17 -0.81
CA ILE A 41 1.64 -12.14 0.08
C ILE A 41 0.71 -10.94 0.01
N GLY A 42 0.30 -10.42 1.15
CA GLY A 42 -0.44 -9.17 1.18
C GLY A 42 -0.39 -8.47 2.53
N LEU A 43 -0.51 -7.14 2.49
CA LEU A 43 -0.63 -6.30 3.66
C LEU A 43 -1.46 -5.05 3.36
N THR A 44 -2.08 -4.52 4.42
CA THR A 44 -2.71 -3.20 4.37
C THR A 44 -1.65 -2.12 4.40
N ALA A 45 -1.81 -1.12 3.53
CA ALA A 45 -0.97 0.08 3.48
C ALA A 45 -1.83 1.30 3.17
N ASN A 46 -1.46 2.45 3.73
CA ASN A 46 -2.08 3.74 3.43
C ASN A 46 -1.04 4.83 3.10
N SER A 47 0.18 4.41 2.76
CA SER A 47 1.28 5.24 2.26
C SER A 47 1.29 5.38 0.72
N PHE A 48 0.27 4.84 0.06
CA PHE A 48 0.14 4.88 -1.40
C PHE A 48 -0.05 6.31 -1.92
N ASN A 49 0.58 6.62 -3.07
CA ASN A 49 0.29 7.85 -3.82
C ASN A 49 0.64 7.70 -5.31
N SER A 50 0.06 8.55 -6.17
CA SER A 50 0.44 8.70 -7.57
C SER A 50 1.74 9.51 -7.71
N VAL A 51 2.56 9.20 -8.72
CA VAL A 51 3.86 9.86 -8.96
C VAL A 51 3.91 10.52 -10.33
N SER A 52 3.51 9.82 -11.38
CA SER A 52 3.64 10.28 -12.76
C SER A 52 2.52 9.71 -13.63
N LEU A 53 2.12 10.46 -14.66
CA LEU A 53 1.19 10.01 -15.68
C LEU A 53 1.90 9.40 -16.90
N ASP A 54 3.07 9.92 -17.27
CA ASP A 54 3.87 9.39 -18.38
C ASP A 54 5.38 9.40 -18.03
N PRO A 55 5.99 8.22 -17.76
CA PRO A 55 5.34 6.91 -17.65
C PRO A 55 4.37 6.85 -16.44
N PRO A 56 3.40 5.92 -16.42
CA PRO A 56 2.41 5.83 -15.35
C PRO A 56 3.04 5.22 -14.09
N LEU A 57 3.35 6.07 -13.10
CA LEU A 57 4.05 5.66 -11.88
C LEU A 57 3.21 5.92 -10.63
N VAL A 58 3.30 4.97 -9.70
CA VAL A 58 2.76 5.07 -8.34
C VAL A 58 3.84 4.69 -7.32
N LEU A 59 3.65 5.06 -6.06
CA LEU A 59 4.52 4.64 -4.97
C LEU A 59 3.74 4.16 -3.75
N TRP A 60 4.44 3.44 -2.88
CA TRP A 60 4.03 3.11 -1.52
C TRP A 60 5.28 2.78 -0.68
N SER A 61 5.13 2.72 0.64
CA SER A 61 6.25 2.44 1.55
C SER A 61 5.98 1.21 2.42
N LEU A 62 6.98 0.35 2.55
CA LEU A 62 6.95 -0.85 3.38
C LEU A 62 8.01 -0.79 4.47
N ALA A 63 7.61 -1.06 5.72
CA ALA A 63 8.55 -1.11 6.83
C ALA A 63 9.60 -2.21 6.60
N ARG A 64 10.88 -1.91 6.88
CA ARG A 64 11.99 -2.86 6.73
C ARG A 64 11.84 -4.12 7.60
N SER A 65 11.11 -4.00 8.70
CA SER A 65 10.80 -5.09 9.62
C SER A 65 9.63 -5.98 9.17
N ALA A 66 8.95 -5.65 8.06
CA ALA A 66 7.81 -6.42 7.60
C ALA A 66 8.24 -7.83 7.11
N ALA A 67 7.54 -8.87 7.55
CA ALA A 67 7.78 -10.25 7.12
C ALA A 67 7.64 -10.44 5.60
N SER A 68 6.87 -9.57 4.93
CA SER A 68 6.68 -9.56 3.48
C SER A 68 7.82 -8.89 2.70
N MET A 69 8.78 -8.25 3.36
CA MET A 69 9.82 -7.46 2.70
C MET A 69 10.63 -8.27 1.69
N ALA A 70 11.01 -9.50 2.03
CA ALA A 70 11.77 -10.37 1.13
C ALA A 70 10.98 -10.69 -0.16
N ALA A 71 9.67 -10.89 -0.05
CA ALA A 71 8.83 -11.19 -1.21
C ALA A 71 8.69 -9.98 -2.14
N PHE A 72 8.44 -8.78 -1.60
CA PHE A 72 8.37 -7.58 -2.42
C PHE A 72 9.72 -7.14 -2.98
N SER A 73 10.82 -7.42 -2.27
CA SER A 73 12.17 -7.10 -2.74
C SER A 73 12.68 -8.09 -3.80
N ALA A 74 12.28 -9.35 -3.76
CA ALA A 74 12.64 -10.30 -4.81
C ALA A 74 11.64 -10.30 -5.97
N GLY A 75 10.38 -9.93 -5.72
CA GLY A 75 9.29 -9.99 -6.68
C GLY A 75 9.37 -8.92 -7.76
N SER A 76 9.08 -9.32 -9.00
CA SER A 76 9.03 -8.45 -10.17
C SER A 76 7.75 -7.64 -10.26
N HIS A 77 6.64 -8.12 -9.70
CA HIS A 77 5.33 -7.48 -9.80
C HIS A 77 4.58 -7.51 -8.47
N TYR A 78 3.68 -6.54 -8.32
CA TYR A 78 2.70 -6.49 -7.24
C TYR A 78 1.43 -5.80 -7.74
N ALA A 79 0.31 -5.99 -7.03
CA ALA A 79 -0.91 -5.24 -7.26
C ALA A 79 -1.22 -4.35 -6.04
N ILE A 80 -1.69 -3.14 -6.32
CA ILE A 80 -2.24 -2.23 -5.30
C ILE A 80 -3.75 -2.24 -5.46
N ASN A 81 -4.46 -2.67 -4.42
CA ASN A 81 -5.92 -2.75 -4.40
C ASN A 81 -6.46 -1.64 -3.50
N ILE A 82 -7.04 -0.59 -4.07
CA ILE A 82 -7.73 0.45 -3.31
C ILE A 82 -9.05 -0.13 -2.82
N LEU A 83 -9.24 -0.15 -1.50
CA LEU A 83 -10.39 -0.80 -0.88
C LEU A 83 -11.65 0.06 -0.97
N SER A 84 -12.78 -0.61 -1.15
CA SER A 84 -14.09 0.02 -0.98
C SER A 84 -14.53 0.02 0.49
N SER A 85 -15.50 0.85 0.84
CA SER A 85 -15.98 1.06 2.21
C SER A 85 -16.54 -0.21 2.86
N SER A 86 -17.00 -1.18 2.06
CA SER A 86 -17.44 -2.50 2.52
C SER A 86 -16.30 -3.43 2.95
N GLN A 87 -15.04 -3.09 2.65
CA GLN A 87 -13.86 -3.94 2.88
C GLN A 87 -13.08 -3.58 4.16
N LYS A 88 -13.72 -2.92 5.13
CA LYS A 88 -13.11 -2.59 6.43
C LYS A 88 -12.49 -3.81 7.13
N GLU A 89 -13.25 -4.91 7.23
CA GLU A 89 -12.77 -6.13 7.89
C GLU A 89 -11.58 -6.76 7.17
N LEU A 90 -11.55 -6.66 5.83
CA LEU A 90 -10.44 -7.12 5.02
C LEU A 90 -9.19 -6.27 5.30
N ALA A 91 -9.33 -4.95 5.40
CA ALA A 91 -8.24 -4.05 5.77
C ALA A 91 -7.66 -4.39 7.16
N GLU A 92 -8.53 -4.62 8.16
CA GLU A 92 -8.13 -4.98 9.52
C GLU A 92 -7.39 -6.34 9.55
N ARG A 93 -7.86 -7.31 8.77
CA ARG A 93 -7.23 -8.64 8.66
C ARG A 93 -5.84 -8.55 8.03
N PHE A 94 -5.69 -7.82 6.93
CA PHE A 94 -4.40 -7.69 6.24
C PHE A 94 -3.39 -6.79 7.00
N ALA A 95 -3.85 -5.99 7.98
CA ALA A 95 -2.99 -5.28 8.91
C ALA A 95 -2.54 -6.15 10.11
N SER A 96 -3.28 -7.21 10.43
CA SER A 96 -3.05 -8.05 11.61
C SER A 96 -1.85 -8.99 11.45
N LYS A 97 -1.19 -9.31 12.56
CA LYS A 97 -0.07 -10.28 12.63
C LYS A 97 -0.58 -11.66 13.05
N ASN A 98 0.08 -12.72 12.62
CA ASN A 98 -0.18 -14.11 13.03
C ASN A 98 -1.61 -14.61 12.78
N VAL A 99 -2.23 -14.16 11.68
CA VAL A 99 -3.54 -14.62 11.21
C VAL A 99 -3.40 -15.15 9.78
N ASP A 100 -4.30 -16.05 9.37
CA ASP A 100 -4.46 -16.37 7.96
C ASP A 100 -5.18 -15.21 7.25
N ARG A 101 -4.39 -14.35 6.60
CA ARG A 101 -4.89 -13.18 5.88
C ARG A 101 -5.72 -13.55 4.66
N TRP A 102 -5.47 -14.72 4.07
CA TRP A 102 -6.05 -15.14 2.80
C TRP A 102 -7.27 -16.04 2.93
N ALA A 103 -7.61 -16.45 4.16
CA ALA A 103 -8.84 -17.18 4.45
C ALA A 103 -10.06 -16.50 3.82
N GLN A 104 -10.74 -17.20 2.91
CA GLN A 104 -11.97 -16.73 2.24
C GLN A 104 -11.81 -15.41 1.45
N VAL A 105 -10.62 -15.09 0.98
CA VAL A 105 -10.38 -13.90 0.15
C VAL A 105 -10.57 -14.28 -1.32
N ALA A 106 -11.54 -13.65 -1.98
CA ALA A 106 -11.74 -13.78 -3.42
C ALA A 106 -10.76 -12.87 -4.19
N TYR A 107 -10.04 -13.43 -5.14
CA TYR A 107 -9.11 -12.70 -6.01
C TYR A 107 -9.00 -13.37 -7.39
N THR A 108 -8.50 -12.61 -8.36
CA THR A 108 -8.04 -13.12 -9.65
C THR A 108 -6.52 -12.97 -9.77
N GLU A 109 -5.88 -13.76 -10.62
CA GLU A 109 -4.46 -13.58 -10.90
C GLU A 109 -4.24 -12.40 -11.85
N GLY A 110 -3.48 -11.41 -11.39
CA GLY A 110 -3.01 -10.29 -12.20
C GLY A 110 -1.64 -10.56 -12.84
N VAL A 111 -1.03 -9.50 -13.36
CA VAL A 111 0.32 -9.51 -13.94
C VAL A 111 1.33 -10.05 -12.92
N GLY A 112 2.22 -10.93 -13.39
CA GLY A 112 3.20 -11.60 -12.53
C GLY A 112 2.58 -12.53 -11.47
N GLY A 113 1.29 -12.87 -11.60
CA GLY A 113 0.55 -13.69 -10.63
C GLY A 113 0.19 -12.96 -9.33
N ALA A 114 0.35 -11.64 -9.28
CA ALA A 114 -0.04 -10.82 -8.13
C ALA A 114 -1.59 -10.84 -7.97
N PRO A 115 -2.13 -11.17 -6.78
CA PRO A 115 -3.58 -11.23 -6.59
C PRO A 115 -4.28 -9.87 -6.74
N VAL A 116 -5.29 -9.77 -7.60
CA VAL A 116 -6.19 -8.62 -7.69
C VAL A 116 -7.46 -8.94 -6.92
N LEU A 117 -7.76 -8.17 -5.87
CA LEU A 117 -8.82 -8.45 -4.93
C LEU A 117 -10.20 -8.10 -5.50
N ALA A 118 -11.16 -9.01 -5.35
CA ALA A 118 -12.54 -8.74 -5.74
C ALA A 118 -13.16 -7.65 -4.83
N GLY A 119 -13.99 -6.77 -5.42
CA GLY A 119 -14.70 -5.71 -4.70
C GLY A 119 -13.86 -4.47 -4.35
N ALA A 120 -12.59 -4.42 -4.79
CA ALA A 120 -11.78 -3.21 -4.70
C ALA A 120 -12.42 -2.05 -5.49
N ALA A 121 -12.31 -0.84 -4.95
CA ALA A 121 -12.74 0.38 -5.63
C ALA A 121 -11.87 0.65 -6.87
N ALA A 122 -10.58 0.33 -6.80
CA ALA A 122 -9.67 0.34 -7.94
C ALA A 122 -8.51 -0.64 -7.73
N SER A 123 -7.85 -1.03 -8.82
CA SER A 123 -6.63 -1.81 -8.77
C SER A 123 -5.58 -1.28 -9.75
N PHE A 124 -4.30 -1.44 -9.37
CA PHE A 124 -3.14 -1.15 -10.20
C PHE A 124 -2.19 -2.33 -10.16
N GLU A 125 -1.97 -2.96 -11.31
CA GLU A 125 -1.02 -4.04 -11.48
C GLU A 125 0.30 -3.43 -11.96
N CYS A 126 1.36 -3.61 -11.18
CA CYS A 126 2.60 -2.84 -11.31
C CYS A 126 3.80 -3.74 -11.53
N PHE A 127 4.67 -3.33 -12.47
CA PHE A 127 6.06 -3.74 -12.48
C PHE A 127 6.83 -3.01 -11.37
N ASN A 128 7.65 -3.74 -10.61
CA ASN A 128 8.44 -3.23 -9.49
C ASN A 128 9.70 -2.50 -9.99
N ARG A 129 9.51 -1.24 -10.39
CA ARG A 129 10.50 -0.46 -11.16
C ARG A 129 11.71 -0.03 -10.35
N SER A 130 11.52 0.53 -9.16
CA SER A 130 12.61 1.10 -8.37
C SER A 130 12.31 1.08 -6.88
N ARG A 131 13.38 1.09 -6.06
CA ARG A 131 13.29 1.02 -4.60
C ARG A 131 14.30 1.95 -3.95
N TYR A 132 13.88 2.59 -2.87
CA TYR A 132 14.71 3.54 -2.14
C TYR A 132 14.66 3.22 -0.64
N ASP A 133 15.81 2.95 -0.05
CA ASP A 133 15.96 2.79 1.40
C ASP A 133 15.88 4.16 2.07
N GLU A 134 14.81 4.43 2.82
CA GLU A 134 14.56 5.72 3.45
C GLU A 134 14.12 5.53 4.90
N GLY A 135 15.07 5.69 5.83
CA GLY A 135 14.86 5.47 7.26
C GLY A 135 14.51 4.02 7.58
N ASP A 136 13.38 3.82 8.26
CA ASP A 136 12.86 2.52 8.66
C ASP A 136 11.94 1.85 7.61
N HIS A 137 11.77 2.49 6.44
CA HIS A 137 10.96 1.99 5.33
C HIS A 137 11.78 1.87 4.04
N VAL A 138 11.25 1.08 3.10
CA VAL A 138 11.65 1.08 1.69
C VAL A 138 10.49 1.67 0.89
N ILE A 139 10.78 2.69 0.08
CA ILE A 139 9.82 3.23 -0.90
C ILE A 139 9.89 2.35 -2.14
N PHE A 140 8.76 1.79 -2.53
CA PHE A 140 8.59 1.05 -3.77
C PHE A 140 7.93 1.98 -4.80
N VAL A 141 8.55 2.10 -5.97
CA VAL A 141 7.97 2.78 -7.13
C VAL A 141 7.55 1.72 -8.13
N GLY A 142 6.26 1.72 -8.47
CA GLY A 142 5.63 0.81 -9.41
C GLY A 142 5.32 1.51 -10.72
N GLU A 143 5.65 0.86 -11.83
CA GLU A 143 5.18 1.25 -13.15
C GLU A 143 3.91 0.47 -13.46
N VAL A 144 2.80 1.19 -13.69
CA VAL A 144 1.48 0.59 -13.84
C VAL A 144 1.34 0.02 -15.25
N GLU A 145 1.13 -1.29 -15.34
CA GLU A 145 0.91 -1.99 -16.61
C GLU A 145 -0.58 -2.18 -16.91
N ARG A 146 -1.40 -2.30 -15.85
CA ARG A 146 -2.86 -2.37 -15.94
C ARG A 146 -3.50 -1.65 -14.77
N CYS A 147 -4.64 -1.02 -15.01
CA CYS A 147 -5.48 -0.50 -13.94
C CYS A 147 -6.96 -0.72 -14.24
N THR A 148 -7.76 -0.86 -13.18
CA THR A 148 -9.22 -0.94 -13.25
C THR A 148 -9.83 -0.10 -12.14
N HIS A 149 -11.08 0.30 -12.30
CA HIS A 149 -11.87 0.92 -11.25
C HIS A 149 -13.32 0.44 -11.30
N SER A 150 -13.98 0.48 -10.16
CA SER A 150 -15.38 0.13 -9.98
C SER A 150 -16.22 1.42 -9.96
N PRO A 151 -17.00 1.72 -11.01
CA PRO A 151 -17.81 2.94 -11.05
C PRO A 151 -18.80 2.99 -9.88
N GLY A 152 -18.86 4.13 -9.20
CA GLY A 152 -19.76 4.36 -8.06
C GLY A 152 -19.35 3.66 -6.76
N ALA A 153 -18.18 3.01 -6.70
CA ALA A 153 -17.69 2.42 -5.46
C ALA A 153 -17.22 3.50 -4.48
N SER A 154 -17.80 3.46 -3.28
CA SER A 154 -17.37 4.26 -2.13
C SER A 154 -16.01 3.80 -1.60
N PRO A 155 -14.96 4.64 -1.54
CA PRO A 155 -13.67 4.24 -1.01
C PRO A 155 -13.69 4.08 0.52
N LEU A 156 -12.89 3.13 1.02
CA LEU A 156 -12.55 3.09 2.44
C LEU A 156 -11.50 4.16 2.75
N LEU A 157 -11.82 5.05 3.67
CA LEU A 157 -10.95 6.14 4.11
C LEU A 157 -10.35 5.85 5.48
N PHE A 158 -9.16 6.37 5.73
CA PHE A 158 -8.50 6.35 7.04
C PHE A 158 -8.00 7.74 7.41
N HIS A 159 -8.39 8.21 8.60
CA HIS A 159 -8.06 9.55 9.11
C HIS A 159 -8.02 9.51 10.65
N GLY A 160 -6.99 10.06 11.26
CA GLY A 160 -6.91 10.23 12.72
C GLY A 160 -7.04 8.90 13.48
N GLY A 161 -6.56 7.80 12.89
CA GLY A 161 -6.65 6.46 13.49
C GLY A 161 -8.01 5.76 13.33
N ARG A 162 -8.93 6.29 12.51
CA ARG A 162 -10.29 5.75 12.35
C ARG A 162 -10.64 5.55 10.88
N PHE A 163 -11.53 4.59 10.62
CA PHE A 163 -12.09 4.35 9.29
C PHE A 163 -13.30 5.24 9.04
N TYR A 164 -13.43 5.72 7.80
CA TYR A 164 -14.55 6.51 7.30
C TYR A 164 -14.95 6.04 5.89
N THR A 165 -16.05 6.56 5.40
CA THR A 165 -16.45 6.55 3.99
C THR A 165 -16.74 7.99 3.59
N GLU A 166 -16.79 8.25 2.29
CA GLU A 166 -17.12 9.56 1.76
C GLU A 166 -18.57 9.97 2.09
N HIS A 167 -18.75 11.27 2.27
CA HIS A 167 -20.04 11.93 2.27
C HIS A 167 -19.97 13.07 1.26
N PRO A 168 -20.88 13.14 0.28
CA PRO A 168 -20.95 14.29 -0.62
C PRO A 168 -21.12 15.59 0.17
N LEU A 169 -20.40 16.63 -0.25
CA LEU A 169 -20.54 17.99 0.29
C LEU A 169 -21.69 18.74 -0.40
#